data_AF-A0A2H3KV02-F1
#
_entry.id   AF-A0A2H3KV02-F1
#
_cell.length_a   1.000
_cell.length_b   1.000
_cell.length_c   1.000
_cell.angle_alpha   90.00
_cell.angle_beta   90.00
_cell.angle_gamma   90.00
#
_symmetry.space_group_name_H-M   'P 1'
#
loop_
_entity.id
_entity.type
_entity.pdbx_description
1 polymer ?
#
loop_
_entity_poly.entity_id
_entity_poly.type
_entity_poly.pdbx_seq_one_letter_code
_entity_poly.pdbx_strand_id
1 'polypeptide(L)'
;NAGTDGNTTICVDATAAVNLFSLITGEQTGGVWTRTSGVGGTFNATTGTFTSSLGATTSQFKYTVAGSAPCLDDFSMATININEVPNA
;
A
#
# COMPACT_ATOMS: atom_id res chain seq x y z
N ASN A 1 -13.19 -10.95 -2.87
CA ASN A 1 -13.07 -9.56 -3.31
C ASN A 1 -11.98 -8.88 -2.52
N ALA A 2 -10.92 -8.45 -3.20
CA ALA A 2 -9.83 -7.70 -2.61
C ALA A 2 -10.16 -6.20 -2.44
N GLY A 3 -11.28 -5.74 -3.00
CA GLY A 3 -11.77 -4.37 -2.86
C GLY A 3 -11.57 -3.55 -4.13
N THR A 4 -11.62 -2.24 -3.96
CA THR A 4 -11.32 -1.26 -5.01
C THR A 4 -9.97 -0.61 -4.74
N ASP A 5 -9.20 -0.43 -5.80
CA ASP A 5 -7.91 0.27 -5.77
C ASP A 5 -8.05 1.69 -5.25
N GLY A 6 -6.98 2.19 -4.62
CA GLY A 6 -6.94 3.56 -4.17
C GLY A 6 -5.52 4.09 -4.00
N ASN A 7 -5.44 5.37 -3.67
CA ASN A 7 -4.17 6.05 -3.57
C ASN A 7 -4.20 7.19 -2.57
N THR A 8 -3.02 7.59 -2.12
CA THR A 8 -2.80 8.80 -1.32
C THR A 8 -1.49 9.45 -1.71
N THR A 9 -1.33 10.71 -1.30
CA THR A 9 -0.09 11.46 -1.47
C THR A 9 0.40 11.90 -0.10
N ILE A 10 1.68 11.60 0.19
CA ILE A 10 2.35 11.99 1.43
C ILE A 10 3.67 12.69 1.11
N CYS A 11 4.18 13.50 2.03
CA CYS A 11 5.52 14.05 1.94
C CYS A 11 6.57 12.98 2.29
N VAL A 12 7.77 13.10 1.72
CA VAL A 12 8.88 12.15 1.96
C VAL A 12 9.29 12.07 3.44
N ASP A 13 9.14 13.15 4.19
CA ASP A 13 9.43 13.29 5.62
C ASP A 13 8.25 12.92 6.53
N ALA A 14 7.15 12.40 5.97
CA ALA A 14 6.01 11.96 6.75
C ALA A 14 6.42 10.81 7.70
N THR A 15 6.40 11.08 8.99
CA THR A 15 6.70 10.11 10.06
C THR A 15 5.49 9.28 10.48
N ALA A 16 4.28 9.68 10.05
CA ALA A 16 3.06 8.95 10.34
C ALA A 16 2.96 7.70 9.45
N ALA A 17 2.66 6.55 10.07
CA ALA A 17 2.37 5.32 9.35
C ALA A 17 1.05 5.45 8.59
N VAL A 18 1.10 5.25 7.27
CA VAL A 18 -0.07 5.14 6.40
C VAL A 18 -0.65 3.74 6.54
N ASN A 19 -1.93 3.67 6.88
CA ASN A 19 -2.67 2.41 6.90
C ASN A 19 -3.18 2.10 5.48
N LEU A 20 -2.67 1.04 4.85
CA LEU A 20 -3.02 0.66 3.48
C LEU A 20 -4.49 0.23 3.35
N PHE A 21 -5.09 -0.33 4.40
CA PHE A 21 -6.52 -0.66 4.43
C PHE A 21 -7.41 0.59 4.38
N SER A 22 -6.89 1.75 4.75
CA SER A 22 -7.65 3.01 4.59
C SER A 22 -7.62 3.54 3.15
N LEU A 23 -6.75 3.00 2.29
CA LEU A 23 -6.60 3.43 0.91
C LEU A 23 -7.48 2.63 -0.05
N ILE A 24 -7.69 1.35 0.23
CA ILE A 24 -8.61 0.49 -0.51
C ILE A 24 -9.99 0.49 0.17
N THR A 25 -11.02 0.03 -0.55
CA THR A 25 -12.38 -0.04 0.01
C THR A 25 -13.09 -1.31 -0.39
N GLY A 26 -13.84 -1.91 0.55
CA GLY A 26 -14.68 -3.08 0.29
C GLY A 26 -13.91 -4.39 0.25
N GLU A 27 -12.70 -4.39 0.78
CA GLU A 27 -11.80 -5.52 0.87
C GLU A 27 -12.27 -6.56 1.90
N GLN A 28 -12.07 -7.84 1.59
CA GLN A 28 -12.26 -8.91 2.56
C GLN A 28 -11.04 -9.04 3.48
N THR A 29 -11.25 -9.44 4.73
CA THR A 29 -10.17 -9.77 5.68
C THR A 29 -9.43 -11.03 5.27
N GLY A 30 -8.15 -11.13 5.63
CA GLY A 30 -7.32 -12.32 5.40
C GLY A 30 -6.54 -12.31 4.08
N GLY A 31 -6.57 -11.20 3.34
CA GLY A 31 -5.65 -10.99 2.24
C GLY A 31 -4.24 -10.67 2.71
N VAL A 32 -3.28 -10.78 1.78
CA VAL A 32 -1.86 -10.56 2.03
C VAL A 32 -1.40 -9.33 1.28
N TRP A 33 -0.68 -8.45 1.99
CA TRP A 33 -0.02 -7.29 1.37
C TRP A 33 1.35 -7.64 0.82
N THR A 34 1.64 -7.19 -0.40
CA THR A 34 2.97 -7.29 -1.03
C THR A 34 3.32 -5.96 -1.67
N ARG A 35 4.53 -5.44 -1.40
CA ARG A 35 5.04 -4.27 -2.13
C ARG A 35 5.46 -4.69 -3.54
N THR A 36 4.87 -4.07 -4.55
CA THR A 36 5.15 -4.36 -5.97
C THR A 36 6.12 -3.37 -6.60
N SER A 37 6.22 -2.14 -6.06
CA SER A 37 7.18 -1.13 -6.53
C SER A 37 7.60 -0.14 -5.44
N GLY A 38 8.61 0.68 -5.77
CA GLY A 38 9.18 1.71 -4.90
C GLY A 38 10.33 1.19 -4.04
N VAL A 39 11.14 2.12 -3.52
CA VAL A 39 12.24 1.84 -2.57
C VAL A 39 12.14 2.74 -1.35
N GLY A 40 12.90 2.42 -0.30
CA GLY A 40 12.87 3.16 0.97
C GLY A 40 11.58 2.98 1.78
N GLY A 41 11.49 3.66 2.92
CA GLY A 41 10.41 3.53 3.88
C GLY A 41 10.38 2.17 4.58
N THR A 42 9.52 2.05 5.59
CA THR A 42 9.27 0.80 6.32
C THR A 42 7.88 0.29 5.98
N PHE A 43 7.83 -0.84 5.28
CA PHE A 43 6.60 -1.56 4.96
C PHE A 43 6.42 -2.75 5.90
N ASN A 44 5.27 -2.82 6.57
CA ASN A 44 4.87 -3.98 7.35
C ASN A 44 3.67 -4.66 6.68
N ALA A 45 3.92 -5.81 6.06
CA ALA A 45 2.90 -6.59 5.36
C ALA A 45 1.86 -7.21 6.31
N THR A 46 2.26 -7.52 7.56
CA THR A 46 1.39 -8.14 8.56
C THR A 46 0.34 -7.16 9.07
N THR A 47 0.72 -5.91 9.32
CA THR A 47 -0.21 -4.86 9.77
C THR A 47 -0.80 -4.05 8.62
N GLY A 48 -0.30 -4.22 7.39
CA GLY A 48 -0.75 -3.44 6.24
C GLY A 48 -0.43 -1.95 6.38
N THR A 49 0.75 -1.62 6.90
CA THR A 49 1.15 -0.22 7.13
C THR A 49 2.45 0.13 6.43
N PHE A 50 2.56 1.36 5.94
CA PHE A 50 3.78 1.91 5.35
C PHE A 50 4.15 3.23 6.02
N THR A 51 5.41 3.38 6.45
CA THR A 51 5.94 4.64 6.94
C THR A 51 7.01 5.14 5.97
N SER A 52 6.88 6.37 5.49
CA SER A 52 7.89 6.98 4.62
C SER A 52 9.20 7.21 5.37
N SER A 53 10.29 7.30 4.62
CA SER A 53 11.59 7.73 5.12
C SER A 53 12.27 8.59 4.07
N LEU A 54 13.31 9.35 4.45
CA LEU A 54 14.15 10.04 3.48
C LEU A 54 14.68 9.06 2.43
N GLY A 55 14.59 9.43 1.15
CA GLY A 55 14.93 8.59 0.01
C GLY A 55 13.88 7.55 -0.38
N ALA A 56 12.69 7.58 0.23
CA ALA A 56 11.57 6.76 -0.21
C ALA A 56 10.96 7.30 -1.52
N THR A 57 10.59 6.42 -2.44
CA THR A 57 9.92 6.77 -3.69
C THR A 57 8.46 6.31 -3.71
N THR A 58 7.67 6.84 -4.64
CA THR A 58 6.29 6.37 -4.87
C THR A 58 6.22 4.85 -4.89
N SER A 59 5.37 4.30 -4.03
CA SER A 59 5.32 2.88 -3.70
C SER A 59 3.94 2.33 -3.96
N GLN A 60 3.89 1.14 -4.56
CA GLN A 60 2.65 0.41 -4.79
C GLN A 60 2.62 -0.85 -3.94
N PHE A 61 1.47 -1.10 -3.34
CA PHE A 61 1.21 -2.25 -2.50
C PHE A 61 -0.01 -2.99 -3.05
N LYS A 62 0.15 -4.29 -3.26
CA LYS A 62 -0.92 -5.17 -3.72
C LYS A 62 -1.50 -5.92 -2.53
N TYR A 63 -2.80 -5.82 -2.33
CA TYR A 63 -3.56 -6.67 -1.42
C TYR A 63 -4.15 -7.83 -2.21
N THR A 64 -3.85 -9.07 -1.86
CA THR A 64 -4.35 -10.25 -2.57
C THR A 64 -5.18 -11.11 -1.63
N VAL A 65 -6.41 -11.41 -2.03
CA VAL A 65 -7.32 -12.33 -1.33
C VAL A 65 -7.38 -13.63 -2.11
N ALA A 66 -6.95 -14.72 -1.48
CA ALA A 66 -6.95 -16.03 -2.11
C ALA A 66 -8.39 -16.50 -2.39
N GLY A 67 -8.64 -16.87 -3.64
CA GLY A 67 -9.89 -17.48 -4.06
C GLY A 67 -9.94 -18.95 -3.64
N SER A 68 -11.15 -19.46 -3.40
CA SER A 68 -11.38 -20.89 -3.28
C SER A 68 -11.97 -21.40 -4.58
N ALA A 69 -11.43 -22.51 -5.10
CA ALA A 69 -11.87 -23.08 -6.37
C ALA A 69 -13.40 -23.25 -6.41
N PRO A 70 -14.07 -22.86 -7.51
CA PRO A 70 -13.53 -22.45 -8.80
C PRO A 70 -13.18 -20.95 -8.94
N CYS A 71 -13.32 -20.15 -7.88
CA CYS A 71 -13.01 -18.73 -7.93
C CYS A 71 -11.50 -18.50 -7.96
N LEU A 72 -11.04 -17.61 -8.84
CA LEU A 72 -9.66 -17.14 -8.86
C LEU A 72 -9.39 -16.18 -7.70
N ASP A 73 -8.10 -15.99 -7.40
CA ASP A 73 -7.64 -14.94 -6.50
C ASP A 73 -8.05 -13.57 -7.03
N ASP A 74 -8.28 -12.66 -6.09
CA ASP A 74 -8.61 -11.29 -6.40
C ASP A 74 -7.57 -10.35 -5.77
N PHE A 75 -7.36 -9.19 -6.37
CA PHE A 75 -6.38 -8.23 -5.85
C PHE A 75 -6.81 -6.78 -6.01
N SER A 76 -6.26 -5.94 -5.14
CA SER A 76 -6.39 -4.49 -5.22
C SER A 76 -5.05 -3.81 -5.00
N MET A 77 -4.91 -2.61 -5.56
CA MET A 77 -3.71 -1.81 -5.52
C MET A 77 -3.90 -0.58 -4.62
N ALA A 78 -3.01 -0.43 -3.64
CA ALA A 78 -2.85 0.78 -2.84
C ALA A 78 -1.57 1.49 -3.28
N THR A 79 -1.72 2.71 -3.79
CA THR A 79 -0.60 3.53 -4.27
C THR A 79 -0.31 4.68 -3.31
N ILE A 80 0.92 4.77 -2.83
CA ILE A 80 1.41 5.89 -2.03
C ILE A 80 2.33 6.72 -2.91
N ASN A 81 1.86 7.89 -3.33
CA ASN A 81 2.64 8.87 -4.04
C ASN A 81 3.49 9.65 -3.03
N ILE A 82 4.81 9.58 -3.17
CA ILE A 82 5.72 10.31 -2.30
C ILE A 82 6.11 11.60 -3.01
N ASN A 83 5.70 12.73 -2.42
CA ASN A 83 6.13 14.04 -2.87
C ASN A 83 7.42 14.42 -2.13
N GLU A 84 8.50 14.60 -2.87
CA GLU A 84 9.72 15.17 -2.32
C GLU A 84 9.44 16.64 -1.99
N VAL A 85 9.73 17.08 -0.76
CA VAL A 85 9.77 18.52 -0.48
C VAL A 85 10.87 19.13 -1.36
N PRO A 86 10.60 20.22 -2.10
CA PRO A 86 11.64 20.83 -2.92
C PRO A 86 12.82 21.17 -2.01
N ASN A 87 14.00 20.64 -2.36
CA ASN A 87 15.24 21.06 -1.75
C ASN A 87 15.48 22.52 -2.18
N ALA A 88 15.39 23.43 -1.21
CA ALA A 88 15.72 24.85 -1.41
C ALA A 88 17.24 25.04 -1.53
#